data_AF-A0A6A6EYL4-F1
#
_entry.id   AF-A0A6A6EYL4-F1
#
_cell.length_a   1.000
_cell.length_b   1.000
_cell.length_c   1.000
_cell.angle_alpha   90.00
_cell.angle_beta   90.00
_cell.angle_gamma   90.00
#
_symmetry.space_group_name_H-M   'P 1'
#
loop_
_entity.id
_entity.type
_entity.pdbx_description
1 polymer ?
#
loop_
_entity_poly.entity_id
_entity_poly.type
_entity_poly.pdbx_seq_one_letter_code
_entity_poly.pdbx_strand_id
1 'polypeptide(L)'
;EQNMSGFFEGLDRSWHIARDNPFEKYNAFTAAWQEQGDYAEERWWDLGTYSSSLIIPEKYAADFGLNRSKHTFVTFESSPGIPHEGYPATLMMVHNLHCINFLWQGLYFNHEYYRKIQTIGWNGSEGHEDRLRVHLLHCVDSLRQS
;
A
#
# COMPACT_ATOMS: atom_id res chain seq x y z
N GLU A 1 9.25 -30.83 -6.00
CA GLU A 1 9.09 -29.54 -5.29
C GLU A 1 10.34 -28.72 -5.53
N GLN A 2 10.21 -27.46 -5.94
CA GLN A 2 11.37 -26.57 -6.08
C GLN A 2 11.96 -26.33 -4.68
N ASN A 3 13.29 -26.43 -4.58
CA ASN A 3 14.01 -26.18 -3.34
C ASN A 3 14.00 -24.67 -3.09
N MET A 4 12.90 -24.16 -2.51
CA MET A 4 12.74 -22.74 -2.20
C MET A 4 13.79 -22.35 -1.15
N SER A 5 14.37 -21.16 -1.28
CA SER A 5 15.29 -20.64 -0.27
C SER A 5 14.61 -20.53 1.10
N GLY A 6 15.41 -20.36 2.16
CA GLY A 6 14.93 -20.14 3.53
C GLY A 6 14.02 -18.91 3.71
N PHE A 7 13.73 -18.17 2.64
CA PHE A 7 12.79 -17.05 2.63
C PHE A 7 11.40 -17.42 3.17
N PHE A 8 10.95 -18.65 2.96
CA PHE A 8 9.62 -19.09 3.39
C PHE A 8 9.63 -19.83 4.74
N GLU A 9 10.79 -19.92 5.40
CA GLU A 9 10.91 -20.61 6.67
C GLU A 9 10.14 -19.87 7.77
N GLY A 10 9.30 -20.59 8.53
CA GLY A 10 8.51 -20.03 9.62
C GLY A 10 7.18 -19.38 9.23
N LEU A 11 6.81 -19.36 7.94
CA LEU A 11 5.48 -18.88 7.52
C LEU A 11 4.39 -19.91 7.83
N ASP A 12 3.43 -19.52 8.66
CA ASP A 12 2.20 -20.30 8.87
C ASP A 12 1.31 -20.20 7.62
N ARG A 13 1.00 -21.36 7.04
CA ARG A 13 0.15 -21.51 5.84
C ARG A 13 -1.11 -22.32 6.15
N SER A 14 -1.43 -22.51 7.42
CA SER A 14 -2.63 -23.21 7.86
C SER A 14 -3.88 -22.37 7.64
N TRP A 15 -5.01 -23.05 7.47
CA TRP A 15 -6.31 -22.41 7.35
C TRP A 15 -6.72 -21.77 8.67
N HIS A 16 -7.19 -20.53 8.60
CA HIS A 16 -7.75 -19.80 9.72
C HIS A 16 -9.17 -19.34 9.39
N ILE A 17 -10.04 -19.36 10.40
CA ILE A 17 -11.39 -18.83 10.31
C ILE A 17 -11.34 -17.40 10.83
N ALA A 18 -11.75 -16.45 10.00
CA ALA A 18 -11.97 -15.07 10.40
C ALA A 18 -13.47 -14.77 10.41
N ARG A 19 -13.89 -13.88 11.31
CA ARG A 19 -15.24 -13.30 11.31
C ARG A 19 -15.12 -11.85 10.85
N ASP A 20 -15.80 -11.53 9.76
CA ASP A 20 -15.87 -10.17 9.26
C ASP A 20 -16.82 -9.31 10.09
N ASN A 21 -16.72 -8.00 9.91
CA ASN A 21 -17.59 -7.02 10.56
C ASN A 21 -19.05 -7.21 10.08
N PRO A 22 -20.00 -7.59 10.96
CA PRO A 22 -21.39 -7.86 10.61
C PRO A 22 -22.25 -6.58 10.58
N PHE A 23 -21.72 -5.47 10.04
CA PHE A 23 -22.31 -4.12 10.09
C PHE A 23 -22.36 -3.49 11.49
N GLU A 24 -21.33 -3.73 12.29
CA GLU A 24 -21.06 -3.01 13.52
C GLU A 24 -20.68 -1.55 13.23
N LYS A 25 -20.78 -0.71 14.27
CA LYS A 25 -20.37 0.68 14.21
C LYS A 25 -18.90 0.78 13.74
N TYR A 26 -18.60 1.83 12.97
CA TYR A 26 -17.24 2.16 12.55
C TYR A 26 -16.26 2.12 13.73
N ASN A 27 -15.02 1.74 13.44
CA ASN A 27 -13.94 1.66 14.42
C ASN A 27 -12.95 2.81 14.22
N ALA A 28 -11.82 2.74 14.92
CA ALA A 28 -10.78 3.77 14.84
C ALA A 28 -10.21 3.98 13.42
N PHE A 29 -10.29 3.01 12.52
CA PHE A 29 -9.79 3.11 11.14
C PHE A 29 -10.80 3.74 10.17
N THR A 30 -12.09 3.69 10.49
CA THR A 30 -13.15 4.10 9.54
C THR A 30 -14.04 5.24 10.06
N ALA A 31 -13.75 5.76 11.26
CA ALA A 31 -14.45 6.89 11.84
C ALA A 31 -14.29 8.15 10.98
N ALA A 32 -15.38 8.85 10.69
CA ALA A 32 -15.34 10.06 9.87
C ALA A 32 -14.49 11.16 10.55
N TRP A 33 -13.80 11.99 9.76
CA TRP A 33 -12.93 13.05 10.30
C TRP A 33 -13.69 14.05 11.17
N GLN A 34 -14.99 14.26 10.92
CA GLN A 34 -15.83 15.14 11.74
C GLN A 34 -15.94 14.68 13.20
N GLU A 35 -15.73 13.39 13.44
CA GLU A 35 -15.87 12.79 14.77
C GLU A 35 -14.55 12.62 15.50
N GLN A 36 -13.47 12.33 14.77
CA GLN A 36 -12.18 11.92 15.35
C GLN A 36 -10.96 12.64 14.76
N GLY A 37 -11.15 13.62 13.85
CA GLY A 37 -10.06 14.35 13.21
C GLY A 37 -9.06 13.42 12.52
N ASP A 38 -7.78 13.64 12.81
CA ASP A 38 -6.66 12.85 12.28
C ASP A 38 -6.52 11.45 12.88
N TYR A 39 -7.26 11.11 13.93
CA TYR A 39 -7.07 9.86 14.67
C TYR A 39 -7.21 8.63 13.78
N ALA A 40 -8.14 8.63 12.82
CA ALA A 40 -8.26 7.53 11.87
C ALA A 40 -7.07 7.42 10.92
N GLU A 41 -6.52 8.57 10.50
CA GLU A 41 -5.33 8.63 9.68
C GLU A 41 -4.10 8.05 10.39
N GLU A 42 -3.93 8.35 11.68
CA GLU A 42 -2.87 7.78 12.52
C GLU A 42 -2.95 6.25 12.56
N ARG A 43 -4.16 5.69 12.62
CA ARG A 43 -4.35 4.23 12.63
C ARG A 43 -3.99 3.60 11.30
N TRP A 44 -4.32 4.25 10.19
CA TRP A 44 -3.85 3.79 8.88
C TRP A 44 -2.34 3.88 8.74
N TRP A 45 -1.73 4.92 9.31
CA TRP A 45 -0.27 5.06 9.36
C TRP A 45 0.38 3.90 10.13
N ASP A 46 -0.17 3.51 11.27
CA ASP A 46 0.33 2.39 12.09
C ASP A 46 0.31 1.05 11.33
N LEU A 47 -0.60 0.87 10.36
CA LEU A 47 -0.62 -0.30 9.47
C LEU A 47 0.41 -0.25 8.33
N GLY A 48 1.14 0.86 8.22
CA GLY A 48 2.15 1.05 7.19
C GLY A 48 1.58 1.37 5.80
N THR A 49 0.40 1.98 5.69
CA THR A 49 -0.18 2.39 4.38
C THR A 49 0.64 3.42 3.61
N TYR A 50 1.62 4.03 4.26
CA TYR A 50 2.60 4.94 3.69
C TYR A 50 4.01 4.33 3.56
N SER A 51 4.13 3.01 3.72
CA SER A 51 5.41 2.33 3.58
C SER A 51 5.94 2.44 2.16
N SER A 52 7.24 2.68 2.05
CA SER A 52 7.93 2.65 0.76
C SER A 52 8.04 1.21 0.23
N SER A 53 8.27 1.09 -1.08
CA SER A 53 8.59 -0.21 -1.68
C SER A 53 9.82 -0.83 -1.02
N LEU A 54 9.75 -2.14 -0.82
CA LEU A 54 10.88 -2.97 -0.42
C LEU A 54 11.83 -3.13 -1.60
N ILE A 55 13.09 -3.40 -1.31
CA ILE A 55 14.03 -3.83 -2.35
C ILE A 55 14.30 -5.32 -2.13
N ILE A 56 14.14 -6.14 -3.16
CA ILE A 56 14.52 -7.55 -3.15
C ILE A 56 15.98 -7.64 -3.62
N PRO A 57 16.91 -8.11 -2.78
CA PRO A 57 18.29 -8.33 -3.18
C PRO A 57 18.38 -9.27 -4.38
N GLU A 58 19.34 -9.03 -5.27
CA GLU A 58 19.53 -9.86 -6.46
C GLU A 58 19.76 -11.34 -6.16
N LYS A 59 20.38 -11.67 -5.02
CA LYS A 59 20.59 -13.06 -4.59
C LYS A 59 19.29 -13.87 -4.44
N TYR A 60 18.14 -13.22 -4.25
CA TYR A 60 16.83 -13.88 -4.16
C TYR A 60 16.03 -13.77 -5.47
N ALA A 61 16.57 -13.12 -6.51
CA ALA A 61 15.84 -12.86 -7.75
C ALA A 61 15.31 -14.14 -8.41
N ALA A 62 16.11 -15.21 -8.38
CA ALA A 62 15.74 -16.49 -8.98
C ALA A 62 14.50 -17.12 -8.31
N ASP A 63 14.33 -16.97 -7.00
CA ASP A 63 13.18 -17.51 -6.25
C ASP A 63 11.86 -16.86 -6.69
N PHE A 64 11.91 -15.63 -7.19
CA PHE A 64 10.76 -14.84 -7.63
C PHE A 64 10.69 -14.68 -9.15
N GLY A 65 11.55 -15.36 -9.92
CA GLY A 65 11.59 -15.21 -11.38
C GLY A 65 12.01 -13.82 -11.87
N LEU A 66 12.69 -13.04 -11.01
CA LEU A 66 13.16 -11.69 -11.32
C LEU A 66 14.43 -11.74 -12.17
N ASN A 67 14.56 -10.77 -13.07
CA ASN A 67 15.65 -10.73 -14.05
C ASN A 67 15.90 -9.30 -14.53
N ARG A 68 17.16 -8.86 -14.57
CA ARG A 68 17.57 -7.49 -14.94
C ARG A 68 17.13 -7.05 -16.35
N SER A 69 16.94 -7.99 -17.28
CA SER A 69 16.49 -7.68 -18.66
C SER A 69 14.99 -7.46 -18.79
N LYS A 70 14.20 -7.90 -17.80
CA LYS A 70 12.72 -7.87 -17.84
C LYS A 70 12.11 -6.99 -16.75
N HIS A 71 12.81 -6.85 -15.63
CA HIS A 71 12.31 -6.21 -14.44
C HIS A 71 13.22 -5.04 -14.06
N THR A 72 12.61 -3.98 -13.55
CA THR A 72 13.31 -2.80 -13.05
C THR A 72 14.31 -3.20 -11.97
N PHE A 73 15.54 -2.72 -12.11
CA PHE A 73 16.60 -2.88 -11.12
C PHE A 73 17.11 -1.50 -10.72
N VAL A 74 17.15 -1.23 -9.42
CA VAL A 74 17.63 0.04 -8.87
C VAL A 74 19.04 -0.12 -8.30
N THR A 75 19.89 0.86 -8.58
CA THR A 75 21.24 0.99 -8.04
C THR A 75 21.29 2.11 -7.00
N PHE A 76 22.37 2.18 -6.23
CA PHE A 76 22.58 3.30 -5.31
C PHE A 76 22.67 4.65 -6.05
N GLU A 77 23.15 4.64 -7.29
CA GLU A 77 23.25 5.83 -8.15
C GLU A 77 21.86 6.28 -8.63
N SER A 78 21.03 5.35 -9.12
CA SER A 78 19.68 5.68 -9.61
C SER A 78 18.69 5.96 -8.49
N SER A 79 18.95 5.48 -7.28
CA SER A 79 18.04 5.59 -6.14
C SER A 79 18.82 5.73 -4.83
N PRO A 80 19.30 6.95 -4.50
CA PRO A 80 20.00 7.22 -3.25
C PRO A 80 19.14 6.88 -2.02
N GLY A 81 19.74 6.30 -0.99
CA GLY A 81 19.06 5.98 0.27
C GLY A 81 18.41 4.60 0.35
N ILE A 82 18.46 3.79 -0.71
CA ILE A 82 18.05 2.38 -0.64
C ILE A 82 19.03 1.56 0.23
N PRO A 83 18.56 0.53 0.95
CA PRO A 83 19.41 -0.27 1.83
C PRO A 83 20.39 -1.17 1.06
N HIS A 84 20.05 -1.54 -0.18
CA HIS A 84 20.88 -2.29 -1.11
C HIS A 84 20.32 -2.17 -2.53
N GLU A 85 21.13 -2.48 -3.53
CA GLU A 85 20.67 -2.60 -4.91
C GLU A 85 19.75 -3.82 -5.08
N GLY A 86 18.83 -3.75 -6.05
CA GLY A 86 17.89 -4.84 -6.25
C GLY A 86 16.64 -4.46 -7.01
N TYR A 87 15.60 -5.27 -6.82
CA TYR A 87 14.32 -5.13 -7.49
C TYR A 87 13.31 -4.46 -6.55
N PRO A 88 12.77 -3.28 -6.87
CA PRO A 88 11.71 -2.69 -6.08
C PRO A 88 10.47 -3.59 -6.14
N ALA A 89 9.89 -3.85 -4.98
CA ALA A 89 8.70 -4.68 -4.82
C ALA A 89 7.82 -4.10 -3.70
N THR A 90 6.51 -4.33 -3.80
CA THR A 90 5.55 -3.91 -2.78
C THR A 90 4.84 -5.14 -2.26
N LEU A 91 4.67 -5.22 -0.94
CA LEU A 91 3.81 -6.24 -0.35
C LEU A 91 2.36 -5.98 -0.77
N MET A 92 1.74 -6.93 -1.48
CA MET A 92 0.38 -6.76 -1.99
C MET A 92 -0.62 -6.41 -0.88
N MET A 93 -0.46 -7.00 0.31
CA MET A 93 -1.28 -6.66 1.48
C MET A 93 -1.20 -5.17 1.85
N VAL A 94 0.00 -4.57 1.83
CA VAL A 94 0.19 -3.15 2.13
C VAL A 94 -0.41 -2.28 1.01
N HIS A 95 -0.26 -2.69 -0.25
CA HIS A 95 -0.90 -2.00 -1.38
C HIS A 95 -2.43 -2.03 -1.28
N ASN A 96 -3.03 -3.16 -0.89
CA ASN A 96 -4.46 -3.27 -0.64
C ASN A 96 -4.92 -2.34 0.50
N LEU A 97 -4.19 -2.32 1.63
CA LEU A 97 -4.50 -1.41 2.74
C LEU A 97 -4.36 0.07 2.35
N HIS A 98 -3.32 0.42 1.58
CA HIS A 98 -3.16 1.75 1.00
C HIS A 98 -4.37 2.13 0.13
N CYS A 99 -4.81 1.23 -0.75
CA CYS A 99 -5.96 1.47 -1.61
C CYS A 99 -7.26 1.66 -0.80
N ILE A 100 -7.49 0.85 0.23
CA ILE A 100 -8.65 1.00 1.11
C ILE A 100 -8.61 2.35 1.84
N ASN A 101 -7.47 2.72 2.40
CA ASN A 101 -7.29 4.02 3.06
C ASN A 101 -7.56 5.17 2.08
N PHE A 102 -6.95 5.13 0.89
CA PHE A 102 -7.08 6.19 -0.11
C PHE A 102 -8.53 6.36 -0.61
N LEU A 103 -9.25 5.25 -0.78
CA LEU A 103 -10.69 5.29 -1.08
C LEU A 103 -11.51 5.83 0.08
N TRP A 104 -11.19 5.45 1.32
CA TRP A 104 -11.84 5.96 2.52
C TRP A 104 -11.64 7.48 2.67
N GLN A 105 -10.42 7.99 2.43
CA GLN A 105 -10.14 9.43 2.35
C GLN A 105 -10.97 10.11 1.25
N GLY A 106 -11.19 9.43 0.12
CA GLY A 106 -11.97 9.92 -1.02
C GLY A 106 -13.48 9.80 -0.91
N LEU A 107 -14.02 9.28 0.19
CA LEU A 107 -15.46 9.26 0.41
C LEU A 107 -16.02 10.70 0.41
N TYR A 108 -17.26 10.85 -0.06
CA TYR A 108 -17.88 12.18 -0.24
C TYR A 108 -17.85 13.03 1.03
N PHE A 109 -17.87 12.40 2.21
CA PHE A 109 -17.83 13.07 3.51
C PHE A 109 -16.42 13.29 4.06
N ASN A 110 -15.37 12.71 3.47
CA ASN A 110 -13.98 12.81 3.91
C ASN A 110 -13.10 13.67 2.99
N HIS A 111 -13.34 13.67 1.68
CA HIS A 111 -12.40 14.21 0.69
C HIS A 111 -12.03 15.69 0.91
N GLU A 112 -12.97 16.55 1.35
CA GLU A 112 -12.69 17.97 1.60
C GLU A 112 -11.66 18.17 2.72
N TYR A 113 -11.70 17.32 3.74
CA TYR A 113 -10.75 17.35 4.84
C TYR A 113 -9.33 17.08 4.35
N TYR A 114 -9.16 15.98 3.63
CA TYR A 114 -7.85 15.55 3.12
C TYR A 114 -7.26 16.51 2.10
N ARG A 115 -8.11 17.16 1.28
CA ARG A 115 -7.70 18.27 0.42
C ARG A 115 -7.20 19.47 1.23
N LYS A 116 -7.87 19.81 2.33
CA LYS A 116 -7.52 20.95 3.18
C LYS A 116 -6.19 20.74 3.92
N ILE A 117 -5.97 19.54 4.45
CA ILE A 117 -4.72 19.23 5.20
C ILE A 117 -3.57 18.77 4.29
N GLN A 118 -3.82 18.60 2.99
CA GLN A 118 -2.83 18.28 1.97
C GLN A 118 -1.99 17.03 2.32
N THR A 119 -2.65 15.95 2.74
CA THR A 119 -1.96 14.66 2.96
C THR A 119 -1.27 14.16 1.70
N ILE A 120 -0.32 13.24 1.90
CA ILE A 120 0.42 12.59 0.81
C ILE A 120 -0.60 11.95 -0.16
N GLY A 121 -0.56 12.36 -1.43
CA GLY A 121 -1.50 11.92 -2.47
C GLY A 121 -2.67 12.87 -2.73
N TRP A 122 -2.98 13.79 -1.80
CA TRP A 122 -4.01 14.85 -1.93
C TRP A 122 -3.42 16.25 -2.13
N ASN A 123 -2.11 16.39 -1.94
CA ASN A 123 -1.35 17.58 -2.31
C ASN A 123 -1.00 17.55 -3.81
N GLY A 124 -1.26 18.64 -4.54
CA GLY A 124 -0.67 18.79 -5.86
C GLY A 124 -0.87 20.13 -6.55
N SER A 125 -0.16 20.25 -7.67
CA SER A 125 -0.16 21.38 -8.60
C SER A 125 -1.05 21.10 -9.81
N GLU A 126 -0.92 21.89 -10.89
CA GLU A 126 -1.62 21.65 -12.15
C GLU A 126 -1.56 20.17 -12.61
N GLY A 127 -2.71 19.64 -13.05
CA GLY A 127 -2.86 18.23 -13.44
C GLY A 127 -3.05 17.25 -12.27
N HIS A 128 -3.04 17.72 -11.02
CA HIS A 128 -3.24 16.86 -9.85
C HIS A 128 -4.62 16.20 -9.82
N GLU A 129 -5.69 16.91 -10.20
CA GLU A 129 -7.05 16.36 -10.16
C GLU A 129 -7.22 15.13 -11.06
N ASP A 130 -6.60 15.14 -12.24
CA ASP A 130 -6.63 13.98 -13.13
C ASP A 130 -5.86 12.80 -12.54
N ARG A 131 -4.72 13.05 -11.90
CA ARG A 131 -3.94 12.00 -11.22
C ARG A 131 -4.70 11.42 -10.03
N LEU A 132 -5.32 12.28 -9.21
CA LEU A 132 -6.13 11.87 -8.07
C LEU A 132 -7.31 11.00 -8.52
N ARG A 133 -8.01 11.43 -9.57
CA ARG A 133 -9.09 10.64 -10.19
C ARG A 133 -8.60 9.28 -10.68
N VAL A 134 -7.51 9.25 -11.45
CA VAL A 134 -6.92 7.99 -11.94
C VAL A 134 -6.50 7.09 -10.78
N HIS A 135 -5.93 7.66 -9.72
CA HIS A 135 -5.47 6.90 -8.56
C HIS A 135 -6.65 6.28 -7.78
N LEU A 136 -7.73 7.04 -7.54
CA LEU A 136 -8.94 6.51 -6.92
C LEU A 136 -9.55 5.37 -7.76
N LEU A 137 -9.60 5.52 -9.09
CA LEU A 137 -10.09 4.47 -9.99
C LEU A 137 -9.18 3.23 -10.00
N HIS A 138 -7.86 3.43 -9.95
CA HIS A 138 -6.88 2.35 -9.79
C HIS A 138 -7.11 1.58 -8.49
N CYS A 139 -7.39 2.27 -7.37
CA CYS A 139 -7.69 1.62 -6.10
C CYS A 139 -8.95 0.76 -6.19
N VAL A 140 -10.03 1.27 -6.83
CA VAL A 140 -11.24 0.47 -7.06
C VAL A 140 -10.94 -0.77 -7.90
N ASP A 141 -10.21 -0.62 -9.00
CA ASP A 141 -9.94 -1.74 -9.90
C ASP A 141 -8.99 -2.77 -9.28
N SER A 142 -8.01 -2.32 -8.48
CA SER A 142 -7.10 -3.21 -7.74
C SER A 142 -7.86 -4.07 -6.74
N LEU A 143 -8.74 -3.47 -5.92
CA LEU A 143 -9.54 -4.20 -4.93
C LEU A 143 -10.58 -5.13 -5.58
N ARG A 144 -11.04 -4.83 -6.79
CA ARG A 144 -11.94 -5.70 -7.56
C ARG A 144 -11.21 -6.94 -8.12
N GLN A 145 -9.91 -6.82 -8.40
CA GLN A 145 -9.10 -7.86 -9.03
C GLN A 145 -8.36 -8.78 -8.03
N SER A 146 -8.21 -8.33 -6.78
CA SER A 146 -7.67 -9.10 -5.66
C SER A 146 -8.67 -10.13 -5.13
#